data_AF-X1I446-F1
#
_entry.id   AF-X1I446-F1
#
_cell.length_a   1.000
_cell.length_b   1.000
_cell.length_c   1.000
_cell.angle_alpha   90.00
_cell.angle_beta   90.00
_cell.angle_gamma   90.00
#
_symmetry.space_group_name_H-M   'P 1'
#
loop_
_entity.id
_entity.type
_entity.pdbx_description
1 polymer ?
#
loop_
_entity_poly.entity_id
_entity_poly.type
_entity_poly.pdbx_seq_one_letter_code
_entity_poly.pdbx_strand_id
1 'polypeptide(L)'
;MNCDFALTVCPFCGCGCQLYLQVLNGEITGVVPCKTDEISEGKLCIKGRNAADFIYHPDRLKSPLVKRNGKFESTSWDEALDIVSGRLGEIKQLHGPDSISILSSAKCTNEENFLMMKFARAVVGTNNVDHCARLCHASTVLGLVNSFGSGAMTNSVPEVEGADC
;
A
#
# COMPACT_ATOMS: atom_id res chain seq x y z
N MET A 1 -21.98 22.18 12.91
CA MET A 1 -21.85 20.94 12.12
C MET A 1 -20.59 21.13 11.28
N ASN A 2 -19.55 20.32 11.48
CA ASN A 2 -18.29 20.49 10.77
C ASN A 2 -18.24 19.52 9.58
N CYS A 3 -18.15 20.06 8.36
CA CYS A 3 -18.08 19.28 7.13
C CYS A 3 -16.82 19.71 6.38
N ASP A 4 -15.83 18.82 6.36
CA ASP A 4 -14.54 19.03 5.72
C ASP A 4 -14.43 18.18 4.45
N PHE A 5 -13.60 18.63 3.51
CA PHE A 5 -13.26 17.88 2.31
C PHE A 5 -11.75 17.65 2.30
N ALA A 6 -11.32 16.39 2.41
CA ALA A 6 -9.92 16.02 2.39
C ALA A 6 -9.54 15.47 1.02
N LEU A 7 -8.66 16.17 0.30
CA LEU A 7 -8.12 15.69 -0.97
C LEU A 7 -7.22 14.47 -0.72
N THR A 8 -7.41 13.42 -1.51
CA THR A 8 -6.61 12.19 -1.45
C THR A 8 -6.57 11.52 -2.83
N VAL A 9 -5.83 10.41 -2.91
CA VAL A 9 -5.70 9.57 -4.10
C VAL A 9 -6.48 8.28 -3.92
N CYS A 10 -7.12 7.81 -5.00
CA CYS A 10 -7.85 6.55 -5.00
C CYS A 10 -6.93 5.35 -4.65
N PRO A 11 -7.28 4.50 -3.66
CA PRO A 11 -6.41 3.41 -3.19
C PRO A 11 -6.46 2.14 -4.08
N PHE A 12 -7.06 2.21 -5.27
CA PHE A 12 -7.31 1.05 -6.13
C PHE A 12 -6.25 0.84 -7.22
N CYS A 13 -6.53 1.19 -8.47
CA CYS A 13 -5.59 0.93 -9.57
C CYS A 13 -4.45 1.96 -9.59
N GLY A 14 -3.42 1.68 -10.41
CA GLY A 14 -2.27 2.57 -10.59
C GLY A 14 -2.55 3.85 -11.39
N CYS A 15 -3.79 4.13 -11.79
CA CYS A 15 -4.14 5.39 -12.45
C CYS A 15 -3.90 6.59 -11.53
N GLY A 16 -4.25 6.46 -10.24
CA GLY A 16 -4.03 7.53 -9.27
C GLY A 16 -5.03 8.68 -9.34
N CYS A 17 -6.30 8.41 -9.70
CA CYS A 17 -7.35 9.43 -9.73
C CYS A 17 -7.48 10.14 -8.37
N GLN A 18 -7.50 11.48 -8.37
CA GLN A 18 -7.71 12.25 -7.15
C GLN A 18 -9.21 12.39 -6.82
N LEU A 19 -9.51 12.37 -5.53
CA LEU A 19 -10.86 12.50 -4.99
C LEU A 19 -10.84 13.19 -3.64
N TYR A 20 -11.95 13.79 -3.26
CA TYR A 20 -12.18 14.31 -1.93
C TYR A 20 -12.95 13.29 -1.10
N LEU A 21 -12.48 13.02 0.11
CA LEU A 21 -13.29 12.40 1.15
C LEU A 21 -14.12 13.49 1.81
N GLN A 22 -15.44 13.34 1.79
CA GLN A 22 -16.33 14.20 2.57
C GLN A 22 -16.35 13.67 4.00
N VAL A 23 -15.96 14.52 4.95
CA VAL A 23 -15.86 14.18 6.36
C VAL A 23 -16.85 15.02 7.16
N LEU A 24 -17.82 14.36 7.80
CA LEU A 24 -18.81 15.00 8.64
C LEU A 24 -18.61 14.53 10.08
N ASN A 25 -18.33 15.46 11.00
CA ASN A 25 -18.09 15.16 12.41
C ASN A 25 -17.03 14.05 12.66
N GLY A 26 -15.99 13.99 11.82
CA GLY A 26 -14.90 13.01 11.93
C GLY A 26 -15.16 11.67 11.22
N GLU A 27 -16.33 11.48 10.60
CA GLU A 27 -16.66 10.28 9.84
C GLU A 27 -16.70 10.57 8.34
N ILE A 28 -16.19 9.64 7.54
CA ILE A 28 -16.25 9.74 6.09
C ILE A 28 -17.68 9.39 5.65
N THR A 29 -18.38 10.36 5.08
CA THR A 29 -19.78 10.20 4.65
C THR A 29 -19.93 10.11 3.14
N GLY A 30 -18.88 10.42 2.37
CA GLY A 30 -18.95 10.35 0.93
C GLY A 30 -17.62 10.54 0.22
N VAL A 31 -17.66 10.32 -1.09
CA VAL A 31 -16.54 10.54 -2.00
C VAL A 31 -17.00 11.51 -3.09
N VAL A 32 -16.25 12.58 -3.30
CA VAL A 32 -16.50 13.56 -4.36
C VAL A 32 -15.32 13.56 -5.34
N PRO A 33 -15.56 13.45 -6.66
CA PRO A 33 -14.47 13.51 -7.63
C PRO A 33 -13.75 14.86 -7.63
N CYS A 34 -12.41 14.83 -7.77
CA CYS A 34 -11.63 16.05 -7.96
C CYS A 34 -11.70 16.48 -9.43
N LYS A 35 -12.43 17.56 -9.72
CA LYS A 35 -12.61 18.05 -11.11
C LYS A 35 -11.32 18.59 -11.74
N THR A 36 -10.39 19.06 -10.92
CA THR A 36 -9.09 19.62 -11.36
C THR A 36 -7.99 18.58 -11.44
N ASP A 37 -8.31 17.30 -11.22
CA ASP A 37 -7.34 16.21 -11.37
C ASP A 37 -6.96 16.01 -12.84
N GLU A 38 -5.66 16.06 -13.16
CA GLU A 38 -5.16 15.90 -14.52
C GLU A 38 -5.37 14.49 -15.07
N ILE A 39 -5.43 13.49 -14.18
CA ILE A 39 -5.59 12.09 -14.59
C ILE A 39 -7.04 11.75 -14.88
N SER A 40 -7.95 12.16 -13.99
CA SER A 40 -9.34 11.73 -14.05
C SER A 40 -10.31 12.79 -14.52
N GLU A 41 -9.95 14.07 -14.50
CA GLU A 41 -10.81 15.21 -14.85
C GLU A 41 -12.19 15.14 -14.17
N GLY A 42 -12.22 14.69 -12.92
CA GLY A 42 -13.43 14.50 -12.15
C GLY A 42 -14.26 13.25 -12.50
N LYS A 43 -13.72 12.30 -13.27
CA LYS A 43 -14.35 11.02 -13.60
C LYS A 43 -13.90 9.95 -12.60
N LEU A 44 -14.84 9.21 -12.01
CA LEU A 44 -14.52 8.07 -11.14
C LEU A 44 -15.27 6.81 -11.59
N CYS A 45 -14.55 5.69 -11.64
CA CYS A 45 -15.15 4.37 -11.81
C CYS A 45 -15.93 3.95 -10.54
N ILE A 46 -16.65 2.82 -10.62
CA ILE A 46 -17.45 2.31 -9.48
C ILE A 46 -16.61 2.08 -8.22
N LYS A 47 -15.35 1.64 -8.36
CA LYS A 47 -14.45 1.47 -7.20
C LYS A 47 -14.11 2.82 -6.57
N GLY A 48 -13.73 3.80 -7.40
CA GLY A 48 -13.37 5.15 -6.93
C GLY A 48 -14.51 5.85 -6.21
N ARG A 49 -15.75 5.72 -6.70
CA ARG A 49 -16.93 6.31 -6.04
C ARG A 49 -17.25 5.69 -4.68
N ASN A 50 -16.79 4.47 -4.42
CA ASN A 50 -17.03 3.71 -3.18
C ASN A 50 -15.71 3.47 -2.42
N ALA A 51 -14.73 4.37 -2.58
CA ALA A 51 -13.36 4.15 -2.08
C ALA A 51 -13.22 4.15 -0.56
N ALA A 52 -14.25 4.54 0.18
CA ALA A 52 -14.25 4.57 1.64
C ALA A 52 -15.04 3.43 2.29
N ASP A 53 -15.84 2.67 1.53
CA ASP A 53 -16.86 1.78 2.10
C ASP A 53 -16.28 0.67 2.99
N PHE A 54 -15.08 0.16 2.65
CA PHE A 54 -14.43 -0.90 3.41
C PHE A 54 -13.89 -0.44 4.77
N ILE A 55 -13.73 0.87 4.99
CA ILE A 55 -13.16 1.44 6.22
C ILE A 55 -14.00 1.08 7.45
N TYR A 56 -15.33 1.00 7.26
CA TYR A 56 -16.30 0.75 8.33
C TYR A 56 -16.87 -0.67 8.34
N HIS A 57 -16.29 -1.60 7.56
CA HIS A 57 -16.74 -2.99 7.55
C HIS A 57 -16.65 -3.60 8.97
N PRO A 58 -17.68 -4.32 9.45
CA PRO A 58 -17.71 -4.85 10.82
C PRO A 58 -16.54 -5.79 11.13
N ASP A 59 -16.06 -6.54 10.14
CA ASP A 59 -14.93 -7.48 10.30
C ASP A 59 -13.55 -6.81 10.30
N ARG A 60 -13.46 -5.48 10.20
CA ARG A 60 -12.17 -4.78 10.26
C ARG A 60 -11.51 -5.04 11.62
N LEU A 61 -10.31 -5.62 11.58
CA LEU A 61 -9.51 -5.86 12.78
C LEU A 61 -9.13 -4.53 13.44
N LYS A 62 -9.33 -4.46 14.76
CA LYS A 62 -9.07 -3.27 15.59
C LYS A 62 -7.95 -3.48 16.62
N SER A 63 -7.49 -4.72 16.78
CA SER A 63 -6.43 -5.12 17.70
C SER A 63 -5.54 -6.20 17.07
N PRO A 64 -4.27 -6.31 17.49
CA PRO A 64 -3.42 -7.42 17.13
C PRO A 64 -4.00 -8.76 17.61
N LEU A 65 -3.76 -9.83 16.85
CA LEU A 65 -4.18 -11.18 17.18
C LEU A 65 -2.97 -12.12 17.24
N VAL A 66 -2.89 -12.93 18.29
CA VAL A 66 -1.86 -13.97 18.46
C VAL A 66 -2.50 -15.35 18.42
N LYS A 67 -1.84 -16.32 17.79
CA LYS A 67 -2.34 -17.69 17.72
C LYS A 67 -1.89 -18.49 18.94
N ARG A 68 -2.84 -18.86 19.82
CA ARG A 68 -2.62 -19.72 21.00
C ARG A 68 -3.50 -20.96 20.90
N ASN A 69 -2.92 -22.14 21.14
CA ASN A 69 -3.65 -23.42 21.08
C ASN A 69 -4.49 -23.60 19.80
N GLY A 70 -3.95 -23.14 18.67
CA GLY A 70 -4.62 -23.23 17.36
C GLY A 70 -5.66 -22.15 17.05
N LYS A 71 -5.99 -21.24 17.98
CA LYS A 71 -6.99 -20.18 17.80
C LYS A 71 -6.36 -18.79 17.88
N PHE A 72 -6.91 -17.83 17.15
CA PHE A 72 -6.49 -16.43 17.24
C PHE A 72 -7.20 -15.74 18.41
N GLU A 73 -6.41 -15.09 19.26
CA GLU A 73 -6.87 -14.35 20.43
C GLU A 73 -6.35 -12.92 20.36
N SER A 74 -7.15 -11.95 20.80
CA SER A 74 -6.72 -10.54 20.86
C SER A 74 -5.63 -10.34 21.90
N THR A 75 -4.68 -9.45 21.60
CA THR A 75 -3.57 -9.08 22.49
C THR A 75 -3.28 -7.58 22.42
N SER A 76 -2.40 -7.06 23.29
CA SER A 76 -1.91 -5.69 23.24
C SER A 76 -0.84 -5.52 22.16
N TRP A 77 -0.56 -4.27 21.79
CA TRP A 77 0.54 -3.95 20.87
C TRP A 77 1.90 -4.33 21.47
N ASP A 78 2.12 -4.06 22.76
CA ASP A 78 3.40 -4.39 23.43
C ASP A 78 3.67 -5.89 23.40
N GLU A 79 2.69 -6.72 23.80
CA GLU A 79 2.85 -8.18 23.77
C GLU A 79 3.06 -8.68 22.33
N ALA A 80 2.29 -8.17 21.35
CA ALA A 80 2.44 -8.57 19.95
C ALA A 80 3.85 -8.25 19.42
N LEU A 81 4.38 -7.06 19.72
CA LEU A 81 5.69 -6.63 19.28
C LEU A 81 6.82 -7.38 20.00
N ASP A 82 6.68 -7.68 21.28
CA ASP A 82 7.63 -8.50 22.05
C ASP A 82 7.73 -9.91 21.48
N ILE A 83 6.59 -10.54 21.17
CA ILE A 83 6.54 -11.86 20.55
C ILE A 83 7.24 -11.83 19.18
N VAL A 84 6.89 -10.89 18.31
CA VAL A 84 7.43 -10.82 16.95
C VAL A 84 8.93 -10.52 16.98
N SER A 85 9.37 -9.54 17.76
CA SER A 85 10.78 -9.16 17.84
C SER A 85 11.64 -10.26 18.46
N GLY A 86 11.16 -10.91 19.53
CA GLY A 86 11.84 -12.04 20.17
C GLY A 86 12.02 -13.21 19.20
N ARG A 87 10.94 -13.62 18.51
CA ARG A 87 10.98 -14.75 17.57
C ARG A 87 11.84 -14.48 16.33
N LEU A 88 11.75 -13.27 15.76
CA LEU A 88 12.61 -12.87 14.65
C LEU A 88 14.09 -12.79 15.09
N GLY A 89 14.35 -12.31 16.30
CA GLY A 89 15.68 -12.28 16.90
C GLY A 89 16.29 -13.68 17.07
N GLU A 90 15.52 -14.62 17.64
CA GLU A 90 15.90 -16.04 17.79
C GLU A 90 16.22 -16.67 16.43
N ILE A 91 15.34 -16.50 15.45
CA ILE A 91 15.52 -17.04 14.09
C ILE A 91 16.80 -16.48 13.46
N LYS A 92 17.01 -15.16 13.54
CA LYS A 92 18.21 -14.50 13.00
C LYS A 92 19.48 -15.02 13.68
N GLN A 93 19.45 -15.27 14.99
CA GLN A 93 20.62 -15.78 15.73
C GLN A 93 20.94 -17.24 15.34
N LEU A 94 19.92 -18.08 15.17
CA LEU A 94 20.09 -19.51 14.91
C LEU A 94 20.37 -19.82 13.43
N HIS A 95 19.78 -19.06 12.51
CA HIS A 95 19.77 -19.37 11.07
C HIS A 95 20.33 -18.25 10.19
N GLY A 96 20.75 -17.13 10.79
CA GLY A 96 21.24 -15.97 10.06
C GLY A 96 20.13 -15.05 9.56
N PRO A 97 20.48 -13.85 9.04
CA PRO A 97 19.49 -12.87 8.61
C PRO A 97 18.71 -13.29 7.36
N ASP A 98 19.31 -14.09 6.47
CA ASP A 98 18.69 -14.53 5.23
C ASP A 98 17.65 -15.65 5.42
N SER A 99 17.43 -16.13 6.64
CA SER A 99 16.28 -17.00 6.95
C SER A 99 14.99 -16.21 7.16
N ILE A 100 15.04 -14.87 7.12
CA ILE A 100 13.89 -13.97 7.28
C ILE A 100 13.59 -13.34 5.91
N SER A 101 12.30 -13.20 5.58
CA SER A 101 11.85 -12.52 4.38
C SER A 101 10.76 -11.51 4.73
N ILE A 102 10.75 -10.39 4.03
CA ILE A 102 9.78 -9.31 4.21
C ILE A 102 9.02 -9.10 2.90
N LEU A 103 7.70 -9.07 2.98
CA LEU A 103 6.84 -8.76 1.83
C LEU A 103 6.14 -7.43 2.08
N SER A 104 6.44 -6.44 1.23
CA SER A 104 5.79 -5.13 1.29
C SER A 104 4.61 -5.06 0.30
N SER A 105 3.99 -3.88 0.14
CA SER A 105 2.71 -3.75 -0.56
C SER A 105 2.63 -2.52 -1.44
N ALA A 106 2.05 -2.65 -2.65
CA ALA A 106 1.72 -1.53 -3.54
C ALA A 106 0.55 -0.69 -3.03
N LYS A 107 -0.13 -1.17 -1.99
CA LYS A 107 -1.26 -0.48 -1.35
C LYS A 107 -0.84 0.39 -0.17
N CYS A 108 0.39 0.20 0.30
CA CYS A 108 1.04 1.04 1.31
C CYS A 108 1.69 2.26 0.65
N THR A 109 2.04 3.25 1.45
CA THR A 109 2.71 4.45 0.93
C THR A 109 4.16 4.16 0.53
N ASN A 110 4.78 5.09 -0.19
CA ASN A 110 6.19 4.97 -0.56
C ASN A 110 7.10 5.05 0.67
N GLU A 111 6.71 5.85 1.67
CA GLU A 111 7.42 6.01 2.92
C GLU A 111 7.37 4.73 3.75
N GLU A 112 6.20 4.08 3.85
CA GLU A 112 6.06 2.78 4.51
C GLU A 112 6.91 1.71 3.81
N ASN A 113 6.86 1.66 2.47
CA ASN A 113 7.71 0.74 1.71
C ASN A 113 9.20 1.03 1.95
N PHE A 114 9.62 2.29 1.98
CA PHE A 114 10.99 2.68 2.31
C PHE A 114 11.39 2.21 3.72
N LEU A 115 10.51 2.39 4.72
CA LEU A 115 10.73 1.89 6.07
C LEU A 115 10.88 0.37 6.10
N MET A 116 10.07 -0.37 5.34
CA MET A 116 10.20 -1.83 5.24
C MET A 116 11.51 -2.27 4.60
N MET A 117 11.97 -1.57 3.53
CA MET A 117 13.29 -1.83 2.95
C MET A 117 14.42 -1.54 3.93
N LYS A 118 14.30 -0.45 4.70
CA LYS A 118 15.28 -0.07 5.73
C LYS A 118 15.29 -1.09 6.87
N PHE A 119 14.13 -1.55 7.32
CA PHE A 119 14.01 -2.60 8.33
C PHE A 119 14.69 -3.90 7.84
N ALA A 120 14.40 -4.34 6.61
CA ALA A 120 15.03 -5.52 6.02
C ALA A 120 16.56 -5.41 5.99
N ARG A 121 17.09 -4.31 5.43
CA ARG A 121 18.52 -4.20 5.14
C ARG A 121 19.35 -3.74 6.33
N ALA A 122 18.85 -2.80 7.12
CA ALA A 122 19.61 -2.19 8.21
C ALA A 122 19.38 -2.87 9.57
N VAL A 123 18.16 -3.37 9.83
CA VAL A 123 17.83 -3.99 11.14
C VAL A 123 17.98 -5.50 11.06
N VAL A 124 17.33 -6.14 10.07
CA VAL A 124 17.43 -7.58 9.88
C VAL A 124 18.79 -7.94 9.28
N GLY A 125 19.28 -7.19 8.30
CA GLY A 125 20.56 -7.45 7.63
C GLY A 125 20.43 -8.39 6.44
N THR A 126 19.27 -8.38 5.78
CA THR A 126 18.99 -9.22 4.59
C THR A 126 18.52 -8.38 3.41
N ASN A 127 18.71 -8.90 2.20
CA ASN A 127 18.08 -8.39 0.98
C ASN A 127 16.82 -9.17 0.58
N ASN A 128 16.37 -10.11 1.42
CA ASN A 128 15.14 -10.86 1.23
C ASN A 128 13.92 -9.98 1.53
N VAL A 129 13.69 -9.02 0.66
CA VAL A 129 12.53 -8.14 0.67
C VAL A 129 11.99 -8.03 -0.74
N ASP A 130 10.70 -8.31 -0.90
CA ASP A 130 10.03 -8.25 -2.20
C ASP A 130 8.63 -7.65 -2.08
N HIS A 131 8.00 -7.43 -3.22
CA HIS A 131 6.76 -6.68 -3.37
C HIS A 131 5.89 -7.28 -4.47
N CYS A 132 4.58 -7.05 -4.42
CA CYS A 132 3.63 -7.58 -5.40
C CYS A 132 3.95 -7.24 -6.88
N ALA A 133 4.72 -6.17 -7.14
CA ALA A 133 5.20 -5.84 -8.48
C ALA A 133 6.08 -6.93 -9.09
N ARG A 134 6.68 -7.82 -8.27
CA ARG A 134 7.37 -9.02 -8.75
C ARG A 134 6.51 -9.84 -9.72
N LEU A 135 5.24 -10.00 -9.38
CA LEU A 135 4.29 -10.79 -10.17
C LEU A 135 3.65 -9.97 -11.29
N CYS A 136 3.49 -8.66 -11.10
CA CYS A 136 2.75 -7.82 -12.04
C CYS A 136 3.62 -7.22 -13.15
N HIS A 137 4.76 -6.61 -12.81
CA HIS A 137 5.52 -5.74 -13.72
C HIS A 137 7.03 -5.98 -13.75
N ALA A 138 7.54 -7.02 -13.07
CA ALA A 138 8.98 -7.29 -13.07
C ALA A 138 9.56 -7.54 -14.47
N SER A 139 8.80 -8.20 -15.35
CA SER A 139 9.18 -8.41 -16.75
C SER A 139 9.25 -7.11 -17.53
N THR A 140 8.29 -6.21 -17.34
CA THR A 140 8.28 -4.87 -17.93
C THR A 140 9.49 -4.05 -17.49
N VAL A 141 9.79 -4.04 -16.19
CA VAL A 141 10.96 -3.31 -15.64
C VAL A 141 12.24 -3.82 -16.30
N LEU A 142 12.44 -5.14 -16.36
CA LEU A 142 13.64 -5.71 -16.97
C LEU A 142 13.75 -5.37 -18.46
N GLY A 143 12.65 -5.47 -19.21
CA GLY A 143 12.62 -5.17 -20.65
C GLY A 143 12.94 -3.70 -20.95
N LEU A 144 12.29 -2.77 -20.23
CA LEU A 144 12.47 -1.33 -20.46
C LEU A 144 13.82 -0.82 -19.95
N VAL A 145 14.33 -1.31 -18.82
CA VAL A 145 15.69 -0.95 -18.35
C VAL A 145 16.74 -1.36 -19.39
N ASN A 146 16.63 -2.57 -19.96
CA ASN A 146 17.57 -3.03 -20.97
C ASN A 146 17.47 -2.26 -22.30
N SER A 147 16.29 -1.73 -22.63
CA SER A 147 16.04 -1.05 -23.92
C SER A 147 16.24 0.46 -23.86
N PHE A 148 15.84 1.09 -22.76
CA PHE A 148 15.74 2.54 -22.59
C PHE A 148 16.47 3.07 -21.35
N GLY A 149 17.02 2.20 -20.50
CA GLY A 149 17.70 2.59 -19.26
C GLY A 149 16.77 2.92 -18.10
N SER A 150 15.44 2.87 -18.28
CA SER A 150 14.43 3.15 -17.26
C SER A 150 13.34 2.08 -17.26
N GLY A 151 12.90 1.65 -16.07
CA GLY A 151 11.87 0.63 -15.88
C GLY A 151 10.45 1.17 -15.75
N ALA A 152 10.22 2.42 -16.15
CA ALA A 152 8.96 3.14 -15.93
C ALA A 152 8.22 3.41 -17.25
N MET A 153 6.99 3.91 -17.14
CA MET A 153 6.19 4.37 -18.28
C MET A 153 6.89 5.51 -19.02
N THR A 154 6.74 5.55 -20.36
CA THR A 154 7.44 6.52 -21.22
C THR A 154 6.68 7.82 -21.45
N ASN A 155 5.37 7.82 -21.22
CA ASN A 155 4.46 8.93 -21.54
C ASN A 155 3.45 9.13 -20.38
N SER A 156 2.78 10.26 -20.33
CA SER A 156 1.73 10.57 -19.35
C SER A 156 0.33 10.27 -19.89
N VAL A 157 -0.67 10.08 -19.00
CA VAL A 157 -2.06 9.80 -19.41
C VAL A 157 -2.67 10.89 -20.32
N PRO A 158 -2.46 12.21 -20.10
CA PRO A 158 -3.04 13.23 -20.97
C PRO A 158 -2.56 13.18 -22.43
N GLU A 159 -1.41 12.54 -22.71
CA GLU A 159 -0.88 12.44 -24.06
C GLU A 159 -1.74 11.55 -24.97
N VAL A 160 -2.63 10.73 -24.40
CA VAL A 160 -3.58 9.91 -25.15
C VAL A 160 -4.50 10.76 -26.05
N GLU A 161 -4.84 11.99 -25.65
CA GLU A 161 -5.70 12.86 -26.47
C GLU A 161 -5.05 13.27 -27.80
N GLY A 162 -3.72 13.32 -27.83
CA GLY A 162 -2.94 13.66 -29.03
C GLY A 162 -2.48 12.45 -29.84
N ALA A 163 -2.86 11.22 -29.43
CA ALA A 163 -2.45 10.01 -30.11
C ALA A 163 -3.33 9.74 -31.34
N ASP A 164 -2.69 9.51 -32.49
CA ASP A 164 -3.39 9.09 -33.71
C ASP A 164 -3.84 7.62 -33.65
N CYS A 165 -3.21 6.79 -32.80
CA CYS A 165 -3.48 5.37 -32.60
C CYS A 165 -3.17 4.84 -31.20
#